data_AF-A0A5C7AXX3-F1
#
_entry.id   AF-A0A5C7AXX3-F1
#
_cell.length_a   1.000
_cell.length_b   1.000
_cell.length_c   1.000
_cell.angle_alpha   90.00
_cell.angle_beta   90.00
_cell.angle_gamma   90.00
#
_symmetry.space_group_name_H-M   'P 1'
#
loop_
_entity.id
_entity.type
_entity.pdbx_description
1 polymer ?
#
loop_
_entity_poly.entity_id
_entity_poly.type
_entity_poly.pdbx_seq_one_letter_code
_entity_poly.pdbx_strand_id
1 'polypeptide(L)'
;MILNKHVGLLTAALALQLGIVQAQQNPVKLNLGSFEGNKGSWAEVGKVWANPAIPNELQFADGSGIMANLPTKKTHGADIISTDKFGDVDLSLEYMVAPGSNSGVYLQGNYEIQILDSWTTTNTKPGDNGGIYQRWDESKPEDQKGYQGYAPRQNASKAPGVWQKLEVSFQAAKFDASGSKIENARFLSIKLNGVTIHENVEVFGPTRGAMSGKDVAEGPLRIQGDHGAVAFRNIEITPFNAKTPTVSKVNYETFQGSFNNLEELSGKSSIAKGSVASLSEVPASVSDVNLTKYTANLNVAEAGEYQITLQVPGGLAGFATGSESISNLSDRGVRVKKQLKAGDNPIQIIASKNRNWSVDGFNLAISGPGLRSTNLLVSAAGANQDTDPILVDVDETPVLRSFRDIPNHKRLSHVVSVASKEQVNYAYDMETGTLIQVWRGLFLDATPMWNSRGNGVSIPRGALINLTTPAVNAVSSDYSASEEFRTKGYQLKNGSEDIIFSYLLNGESVKDEIKVLETGKGINRSVSGIGNGFYKIAAGTEIQKINKGYYLLPETGLYLEYDEATYGAPVAHTTDGNAGIFLPAKGNIVYNLLF
;
A
#
# COMPACT_ATOMS: atom_id res chain seq x y z
N MET A 1 -9.80 48.73 -59.77
CA MET A 1 -10.40 48.47 -58.44
C MET A 1 -11.28 47.23 -58.58
N ILE A 2 -10.64 46.04 -58.63
CA ILE A 2 -10.67 45.03 -57.56
C ILE A 2 -12.11 44.53 -57.28
N LEU A 3 -12.53 43.39 -57.85
CA LEU A 3 -12.59 42.07 -57.18
C LEU A 3 -13.41 41.07 -58.04
N ASN A 4 -12.73 40.09 -58.66
CA ASN A 4 -13.36 38.89 -59.22
C ASN A 4 -13.75 37.93 -58.08
N LYS A 5 -15.01 37.48 -58.02
CA LYS A 5 -15.42 36.36 -57.17
C LYS A 5 -15.30 35.06 -57.96
N HIS A 6 -14.26 34.27 -57.64
CA HIS A 6 -14.19 32.86 -58.03
C HIS A 6 -15.06 32.02 -57.10
N VAL A 7 -15.97 31.24 -57.69
CA VAL A 7 -16.72 30.16 -57.03
C VAL A 7 -15.82 28.93 -57.06
N GLY A 8 -15.32 28.52 -55.89
CA GLY A 8 -14.63 27.24 -55.70
C GLY A 8 -15.59 26.21 -55.10
N LEU A 9 -15.80 25.09 -55.81
CA LEU A 9 -16.44 23.91 -55.25
C LEU A 9 -15.59 23.36 -54.09
N LEU A 10 -16.14 23.33 -52.88
CA LEU A 10 -15.63 22.50 -51.79
C LEU A 10 -16.34 21.14 -51.83
N THR A 11 -15.64 20.12 -52.29
CA THR A 11 -15.97 18.72 -52.00
C THR A 11 -15.66 18.44 -50.53
N ALA A 12 -16.70 18.25 -49.71
CA ALA A 12 -16.55 17.80 -48.33
C ALA A 12 -16.19 16.31 -48.32
N ALA A 13 -14.93 15.99 -48.05
CA ALA A 13 -14.50 14.65 -47.71
C ALA A 13 -14.92 14.37 -46.26
N LEU A 14 -15.89 13.47 -46.08
CA LEU A 14 -16.34 12.99 -44.79
C LEU A 14 -15.24 12.08 -44.19
N ALA A 15 -14.34 12.66 -43.41
CA ALA A 15 -13.39 11.90 -42.61
C ALA A 15 -14.14 11.28 -41.42
N LEU A 16 -14.46 9.98 -41.52
CA LEU A 16 -14.80 9.18 -40.36
C LEU A 16 -13.55 9.12 -39.45
N GLN A 17 -13.50 10.00 -38.44
CA GLN A 17 -12.65 9.81 -37.29
C GLN A 17 -13.20 8.61 -36.52
N LEU A 18 -12.67 7.42 -36.80
CA LEU A 18 -12.74 6.30 -35.86
C LEU A 18 -12.01 6.77 -34.60
N GLY A 19 -12.78 7.18 -33.58
CA GLY A 19 -12.25 7.49 -32.26
C GLY A 19 -11.51 6.28 -31.73
N ILE A 20 -10.21 6.42 -31.51
CA ILE A 20 -9.40 5.39 -30.88
C ILE A 20 -9.79 5.43 -29.40
N VAL A 21 -10.69 4.53 -29.00
CA VAL A 21 -11.07 4.37 -27.60
C VAL A 21 -9.81 3.98 -26.83
N GLN A 22 -9.32 4.88 -25.98
CA GLN A 22 -8.31 4.56 -25.00
C GLN A 22 -8.92 3.58 -24.01
N ALA A 23 -8.68 2.28 -24.20
CA ALA A 23 -9.03 1.26 -23.24
C ALA A 23 -8.01 1.28 -22.09
N GLN A 24 -8.07 2.32 -21.24
CA GLN A 24 -7.46 2.21 -19.91
C GLN A 24 -8.41 1.35 -19.06
N GLN A 25 -7.87 0.30 -18.44
CA GLN A 25 -8.65 -0.59 -17.59
C GLN A 25 -9.09 0.19 -16.34
N ASN A 26 -10.36 0.62 -16.33
CA ASN A 26 -10.94 1.33 -15.20
C ASN A 26 -11.42 0.32 -14.17
N PRO A 27 -11.13 0.51 -12.87
CA PRO A 27 -11.69 -0.33 -11.82
C PRO A 27 -13.22 -0.32 -11.84
N VAL A 28 -13.82 -1.49 -11.63
CA VAL A 28 -15.24 -1.66 -11.35
C VAL A 28 -15.50 -1.19 -9.92
N LYS A 29 -16.34 -0.16 -9.75
CA LYS A 29 -16.73 0.35 -8.43
C LYS A 29 -17.98 -0.38 -7.96
N LEU A 30 -17.92 -0.94 -6.76
CA LEU A 30 -19.04 -1.64 -6.15
C LEU A 30 -19.73 -0.75 -5.11
N ASN A 31 -21.05 -0.76 -5.12
CA ASN A 31 -21.92 -0.14 -4.12
C ASN A 31 -22.95 -1.16 -3.65
N LEU A 32 -23.90 -0.79 -2.76
CA LEU A 32 -24.83 -1.77 -2.21
C LEU A 32 -25.68 -2.44 -3.29
N GLY A 33 -26.04 -1.70 -4.34
CA GLY A 33 -26.80 -2.22 -5.49
C GLY A 33 -26.04 -3.21 -6.37
N SER A 34 -24.71 -3.32 -6.21
CA SER A 34 -23.90 -4.34 -6.87
C SER A 34 -24.00 -5.72 -6.20
N PHE A 35 -24.69 -5.82 -5.06
CA PHE A 35 -24.80 -7.05 -4.27
C PHE A 35 -26.25 -7.51 -4.10
N GLU A 36 -26.39 -8.83 -3.98
CA GLU A 36 -27.61 -9.51 -3.56
C GLU A 36 -27.44 -10.09 -2.15
N GLY A 37 -28.52 -10.59 -1.54
CA GLY A 37 -28.47 -11.28 -0.24
C GLY A 37 -28.74 -10.39 0.98
N ASN A 38 -28.88 -9.08 0.79
CA ASN A 38 -29.24 -8.17 1.90
C ASN A 38 -30.62 -8.51 2.48
N LYS A 39 -30.65 -8.92 3.76
CA LYS A 39 -31.88 -9.24 4.51
C LYS A 39 -32.39 -8.07 5.38
N GLY A 40 -31.96 -6.85 5.07
CA GLY A 40 -32.40 -5.62 5.73
C GLY A 40 -31.43 -5.07 6.77
N SER A 41 -30.29 -5.71 7.00
CA SER A 41 -29.24 -5.18 7.88
C SER A 41 -28.30 -4.20 7.18
N TRP A 42 -28.19 -4.28 5.84
CA TRP A 42 -27.33 -3.38 5.07
C TRP A 42 -28.09 -2.17 4.57
N ALA A 43 -27.47 -0.99 4.71
CA ALA A 43 -27.97 0.28 4.20
C ALA A 43 -26.83 1.12 3.59
N GLU A 44 -27.17 2.04 2.70
CA GLU A 44 -26.27 3.13 2.33
C GLU A 44 -26.46 4.31 3.30
N VAL A 45 -25.33 4.83 3.80
CA VAL A 45 -25.30 5.95 4.75
C VAL A 45 -24.27 7.00 4.30
N GLY A 46 -24.40 8.23 4.78
CA GLY A 46 -23.48 9.32 4.45
C GLY A 46 -22.30 9.43 5.41
N LYS A 47 -22.47 8.98 6.66
CA LYS A 47 -21.43 8.94 7.69
C LYS A 47 -21.61 7.72 8.58
N VAL A 48 -20.50 7.21 9.10
CA VAL A 48 -20.46 6.14 10.09
C VAL A 48 -19.34 6.39 11.08
N TRP A 49 -19.55 6.05 12.35
CA TRP A 49 -18.54 6.08 13.40
C TRP A 49 -18.86 5.05 14.48
N ALA A 50 -17.88 4.73 15.33
CA ALA A 50 -18.08 3.84 16.46
C ALA A 50 -17.78 4.58 17.77
N ASN A 51 -18.44 4.15 18.84
CA ASN A 51 -17.98 4.44 20.19
C ASN A 51 -17.15 3.25 20.67
N PRO A 52 -15.83 3.40 20.92
CA PRO A 52 -14.96 2.30 21.34
C PRO A 52 -15.37 1.58 22.63
N ALA A 53 -16.27 2.17 23.42
CA ALA A 53 -16.83 1.58 24.63
C ALA A 53 -18.08 0.71 24.39
N ILE A 54 -18.70 0.76 23.20
CA ILE A 54 -19.93 0.04 22.88
C ILE A 54 -19.62 -1.06 21.87
N PRO A 55 -19.66 -2.35 22.29
CA PRO A 55 -19.31 -3.45 21.40
C PRO A 55 -20.36 -3.64 20.31
N ASN A 56 -19.88 -4.00 19.11
CA ASN A 56 -20.69 -4.39 17.96
C ASN A 56 -21.76 -3.37 17.53
N GLU A 57 -21.52 -2.07 17.78
CA GLU A 57 -22.43 -1.00 17.38
C GLU A 57 -21.71 0.05 16.52
N LEU A 58 -22.30 0.35 15.36
CA LEU A 58 -21.94 1.50 14.54
C LEU A 58 -23.08 2.52 14.58
N GLN A 59 -22.70 3.78 14.77
CA GLN A 59 -23.59 4.92 14.66
C GLN A 59 -23.45 5.52 13.27
N PHE A 60 -24.53 6.10 12.74
CA PHE A 60 -24.55 6.60 11.37
C PHE A 60 -25.39 7.87 11.23
N ALA A 61 -25.19 8.55 10.10
CA ALA A 61 -26.07 9.62 9.64
C ALA A 61 -26.49 9.34 8.19
N ASP A 62 -27.73 9.71 7.86
CA ASP A 62 -28.32 9.50 6.55
C ASP A 62 -27.47 10.11 5.42
N GLY A 63 -27.50 9.49 4.26
CA GLY A 63 -26.76 9.89 3.06
C GLY A 63 -26.41 8.66 2.21
N SER A 64 -25.37 8.77 1.40
CA SER A 64 -24.93 7.71 0.49
C SER A 64 -23.40 7.62 0.42
N GLY A 65 -22.90 6.52 -0.14
CA GLY A 65 -21.47 6.31 -0.42
C GLY A 65 -20.74 5.43 0.60
N ILE A 66 -21.40 5.05 1.70
CA ILE A 66 -20.91 4.05 2.66
C ILE A 66 -21.93 2.93 2.78
N MET A 67 -21.50 1.68 2.56
CA MET A 67 -22.30 0.49 2.84
C MET A 67 -22.11 0.10 4.30
N ALA A 68 -23.16 0.19 5.12
CA ALA A 68 -23.09 -0.17 6.54
C ALA A 68 -23.98 -1.37 6.84
N ASN A 69 -23.39 -2.41 7.45
CA ASN A 69 -24.11 -3.52 8.06
C ASN A 69 -24.41 -3.17 9.52
N LEU A 70 -25.70 -3.05 9.83
CA LEU A 70 -26.21 -2.55 11.10
C LEU A 70 -27.10 -3.62 11.77
N PRO A 71 -26.54 -4.77 12.17
CA PRO A 71 -27.31 -5.82 12.81
C PRO A 71 -27.86 -5.33 14.17
N THR A 72 -29.08 -5.74 14.48
CA THR A 72 -29.73 -5.51 15.77
C THR A 72 -30.23 -6.82 16.36
N LYS A 73 -30.76 -6.78 17.59
CA LYS A 73 -31.43 -7.95 18.19
C LYS A 73 -32.62 -8.46 17.38
N LYS A 74 -33.24 -7.62 16.54
CA LYS A 74 -34.42 -7.98 15.71
C LYS A 74 -34.05 -8.28 14.26
N THR A 75 -33.04 -7.60 13.74
CA THR A 75 -32.58 -7.73 12.36
C THR A 75 -31.17 -8.28 12.39
N HIS A 76 -31.05 -9.59 12.15
CA HIS A 76 -29.74 -10.22 12.06
C HIS A 76 -29.00 -9.75 10.80
N GLY A 77 -27.68 -9.72 10.92
CA GLY A 77 -26.80 -9.50 9.79
C GLY A 77 -26.94 -10.62 8.76
N ALA A 78 -26.61 -10.32 7.50
CA ALA A 78 -26.60 -11.30 6.43
C ALA A 78 -25.43 -11.03 5.49
N ASP A 79 -24.88 -12.09 4.90
CA ASP A 79 -23.87 -11.94 3.86
C ASP A 79 -24.46 -11.32 2.60
N ILE A 80 -23.63 -10.56 1.92
CA ILE A 80 -23.95 -9.98 0.61
C ILE A 80 -22.95 -10.47 -0.43
N ILE A 81 -23.44 -10.72 -1.64
CA ILE A 81 -22.71 -11.39 -2.71
C ILE A 81 -22.82 -10.55 -3.98
N SER A 82 -21.69 -10.21 -4.60
CA SER A 82 -21.71 -9.42 -5.83
C SER A 82 -22.40 -10.16 -6.97
N THR A 83 -23.12 -9.44 -7.82
CA THR A 83 -23.73 -10.00 -9.03
C THR A 83 -22.67 -10.41 -10.05
N ASP A 84 -21.62 -9.59 -10.16
CA ASP A 84 -20.48 -9.84 -11.04
C ASP A 84 -19.54 -10.91 -10.46
N LYS A 85 -18.88 -11.64 -11.35
CA LYS A 85 -17.89 -12.67 -11.02
C LYS A 85 -16.53 -12.28 -11.57
N PHE A 86 -15.48 -12.66 -10.86
CA PHE A 86 -14.12 -12.26 -11.15
C PHE A 86 -13.14 -13.43 -11.05
N GLY A 87 -12.13 -13.44 -11.92
CA GLY A 87 -10.96 -14.33 -11.89
C GLY A 87 -9.80 -13.68 -11.14
N ASP A 88 -8.68 -13.44 -11.83
CA ASP A 88 -7.58 -12.64 -11.31
C ASP A 88 -8.05 -11.20 -11.07
N VAL A 89 -7.74 -10.63 -9.91
CA VAL A 89 -8.15 -9.27 -9.55
C VAL A 89 -7.11 -8.54 -8.73
N ASP A 90 -7.08 -7.22 -8.87
CA ASP A 90 -6.60 -6.34 -7.81
C ASP A 90 -7.85 -5.68 -7.17
N LEU A 91 -8.01 -5.86 -5.86
CA LEU A 91 -9.09 -5.31 -5.06
C LEU A 91 -8.52 -4.22 -4.13
N SER A 92 -9.12 -3.04 -4.13
CA SER A 92 -8.90 -1.99 -3.13
C SER A 92 -10.23 -1.71 -2.44
N LEU A 93 -10.25 -1.68 -1.12
CA LEU A 93 -11.42 -1.26 -0.35
C LEU A 93 -11.01 -0.57 0.96
N GLU A 94 -11.95 0.16 1.53
CA GLU A 94 -11.85 0.64 2.91
C GLU A 94 -12.98 0.05 3.75
N TYR A 95 -12.66 -0.33 4.98
CA TYR A 95 -13.63 -0.86 5.93
C TYR A 95 -13.47 -0.27 7.33
N MET A 96 -14.54 -0.27 8.10
CA MET A 96 -14.58 0.12 9.51
C MET A 96 -15.33 -0.96 10.29
N VAL A 97 -14.76 -1.39 11.41
CA VAL A 97 -15.40 -2.34 12.34
C VAL A 97 -15.83 -1.64 13.62
N ALA A 98 -16.96 -2.06 14.19
CA ALA A 98 -17.29 -1.75 15.57
C ALA A 98 -16.37 -2.53 16.55
N PRO A 99 -16.26 -2.11 17.81
CA PRO A 99 -15.43 -2.82 18.80
C PRO A 99 -15.89 -4.28 18.96
N GLY A 100 -14.94 -5.21 18.91
CA GLY A 100 -15.18 -6.65 18.99
C GLY A 100 -15.93 -7.27 17.80
N SER A 101 -16.15 -6.51 16.72
CA SER A 101 -16.87 -6.99 15.53
C SER A 101 -16.01 -7.90 14.64
N ASN A 102 -16.68 -8.76 13.87
CA ASN A 102 -16.11 -9.74 12.96
C ASN A 102 -16.87 -9.69 11.62
N SER A 103 -16.12 -9.80 10.53
CA SER A 103 -16.58 -9.86 9.14
C SER A 103 -15.49 -10.56 8.31
N GLY A 104 -15.66 -10.61 7.00
CA GLY A 104 -14.67 -11.21 6.11
C GLY A 104 -14.96 -10.83 4.66
N VAL A 105 -13.89 -10.75 3.86
CA VAL A 105 -13.99 -10.52 2.43
C VAL A 105 -13.52 -11.78 1.71
N TYR A 106 -14.44 -12.40 0.98
CA TYR A 106 -14.21 -13.65 0.27
C TYR A 106 -14.00 -13.38 -1.22
N LEU A 107 -12.78 -13.62 -1.69
CA LEU A 107 -12.45 -13.61 -3.10
C LEU A 107 -13.04 -14.87 -3.75
N GLN A 108 -13.76 -14.69 -4.86
CA GLN A 108 -14.52 -15.75 -5.54
C GLN A 108 -15.55 -16.46 -4.66
N GLY A 109 -15.96 -15.85 -3.54
CA GLY A 109 -16.81 -16.45 -2.51
C GLY A 109 -16.13 -17.56 -1.71
N ASN A 110 -14.83 -17.81 -1.92
CA ASN A 110 -14.13 -19.03 -1.48
C ASN A 110 -12.91 -18.77 -0.59
N TYR A 111 -12.20 -17.66 -0.80
CA TYR A 111 -10.95 -17.37 -0.09
C TYR A 111 -11.12 -16.14 0.80
N GLU A 112 -11.29 -16.37 2.09
CA GLU A 112 -11.50 -15.33 3.09
C GLU A 112 -10.19 -14.63 3.45
N ILE A 113 -10.22 -13.31 3.30
CA ILE A 113 -9.39 -12.41 4.09
C ILE A 113 -10.23 -11.96 5.28
N GLN A 114 -9.75 -12.29 6.47
CA GLN A 114 -10.42 -12.04 7.71
C GLN A 114 -10.53 -10.54 8.02
N ILE A 115 -11.68 -10.11 8.54
CA ILE A 115 -11.86 -8.77 9.12
C ILE A 115 -12.27 -8.93 10.59
N LEU A 116 -11.42 -8.47 11.50
CA LEU A 116 -11.67 -8.58 12.94
C LEU A 116 -11.18 -7.33 13.66
N ASP A 117 -11.81 -6.98 14.78
CA ASP A 117 -11.18 -6.08 15.76
C ASP A 117 -9.97 -6.77 16.43
N SER A 118 -8.81 -6.68 15.78
CA SER A 118 -7.52 -7.16 16.29
C SER A 118 -6.64 -6.02 16.80
N TRP A 119 -7.23 -4.90 17.27
CA TRP A 119 -6.50 -3.67 17.61
C TRP A 119 -5.26 -3.90 18.48
N THR A 120 -5.38 -4.67 19.55
CA THR A 120 -4.29 -4.89 20.52
C THR A 120 -3.56 -6.23 20.37
N THR A 121 -3.79 -6.96 19.27
CA THR A 121 -3.13 -8.26 19.03
C THR A 121 -1.64 -8.07 18.75
N THR A 122 -0.77 -8.75 19.51
CA THR A 122 0.70 -8.76 19.28
C THR A 122 1.18 -10.02 18.57
N ASN A 123 0.50 -11.15 18.81
CA ASN A 123 0.77 -12.44 18.17
C ASN A 123 -0.38 -12.79 17.23
N THR A 124 -0.19 -12.54 15.95
CA THR A 124 -1.22 -12.71 14.92
C THR A 124 -1.48 -14.18 14.61
N LYS A 125 -2.73 -14.48 14.27
CA LYS A 125 -3.22 -15.79 13.85
C LYS A 125 -3.97 -15.68 12.52
N PRO A 126 -4.24 -16.79 11.82
CA PRO A 126 -5.04 -16.76 10.59
C PRO A 126 -6.45 -16.18 10.75
N GLY A 127 -6.99 -16.19 11.98
CA GLY A 127 -8.28 -15.61 12.33
C GLY A 127 -8.23 -14.17 12.82
N ASP A 128 -7.06 -13.52 12.82
CA ASP A 128 -6.92 -12.09 13.08
C ASP A 128 -7.08 -11.27 11.80
N ASN A 129 -7.31 -9.97 11.98
CA ASN A 129 -7.52 -9.03 10.89
C ASN A 129 -6.44 -9.09 9.79
N GLY A 130 -6.87 -9.27 8.55
CA GLY A 130 -6.00 -9.41 7.39
C GLY A 130 -5.43 -10.82 7.16
N GLY A 131 -5.69 -11.78 8.06
CA GLY A 131 -5.29 -13.17 7.89
C GLY A 131 -6.02 -13.87 6.75
N ILE A 132 -5.34 -14.80 6.09
CA ILE A 132 -5.99 -15.74 5.15
C ILE A 132 -6.54 -16.88 5.99
N TYR A 133 -7.87 -16.99 6.06
CA TYR A 133 -8.50 -17.88 7.02
C TYR A 133 -8.21 -19.35 6.72
N GLN A 134 -8.34 -20.17 7.75
CA GLN A 134 -8.00 -21.59 7.66
C GLN A 134 -9.02 -22.39 6.85
N ARG A 135 -8.53 -23.45 6.21
CA ARG A 135 -9.36 -24.54 5.72
C ARG A 135 -9.85 -25.38 6.90
N TRP A 136 -10.91 -26.15 6.67
CA TRP A 136 -11.55 -26.91 7.74
C TRP A 136 -11.81 -28.36 7.33
N ASP A 137 -11.41 -29.29 8.19
CA ASP A 137 -11.65 -30.72 8.02
C ASP A 137 -12.33 -31.28 9.27
N GLU A 138 -13.64 -31.50 9.18
CA GLU A 138 -14.46 -32.00 10.29
C GLU A 138 -14.10 -33.43 10.74
N SER A 139 -13.35 -34.18 9.92
CA SER A 139 -12.93 -35.54 10.25
C SER A 139 -11.71 -35.61 11.18
N LYS A 140 -11.01 -34.47 11.36
CA LYS A 140 -9.82 -34.39 12.21
C LYS A 140 -10.17 -34.12 13.69
N PRO A 141 -9.24 -34.42 14.62
CA PRO A 141 -9.35 -33.98 16.01
C PRO A 141 -9.58 -32.47 16.11
N GLU A 142 -10.30 -32.01 17.15
CA GLU A 142 -10.77 -30.62 17.29
C GLU A 142 -9.65 -29.57 17.13
N ASP A 143 -8.47 -29.83 17.69
CA ASP A 143 -7.26 -28.99 17.61
C ASP A 143 -6.57 -29.01 16.24
N GLN A 144 -7.00 -29.88 15.33
CA GLN A 144 -6.41 -30.10 14.00
C GLN A 144 -7.42 -29.90 12.86
N LYS A 145 -8.68 -29.55 13.18
CA LYS A 145 -9.70 -29.27 12.17
C LYS A 145 -9.33 -28.08 11.29
N GLY A 146 -8.75 -27.05 11.89
CA GLY A 146 -8.20 -25.89 11.20
C GLY A 146 -6.82 -26.20 10.62
N TYR A 147 -6.62 -25.98 9.32
CA TYR A 147 -5.32 -26.19 8.67
C TYR A 147 -5.13 -25.24 7.49
N GLN A 148 -3.87 -25.01 7.09
CA GLN A 148 -3.52 -24.13 5.96
C GLN A 148 -4.15 -22.73 6.04
N GLY A 149 -4.27 -22.18 7.26
CA GLY A 149 -4.51 -20.75 7.47
C GLY A 149 -3.17 -20.02 7.59
N TYR A 150 -3.13 -18.75 7.17
CA TYR A 150 -1.91 -17.95 7.19
C TYR A 150 -2.15 -16.69 8.01
N ALA A 151 -1.39 -16.54 9.10
CA ALA A 151 -1.41 -15.33 9.90
C ALA A 151 -0.78 -14.16 9.13
N PRO A 152 -1.28 -12.93 9.28
CA PRO A 152 -0.61 -11.76 8.73
C PRO A 152 0.76 -11.62 9.39
N ARG A 153 1.77 -11.19 8.61
CA ARG A 153 3.17 -11.06 9.06
C ARG A 153 3.34 -10.21 10.33
N GLN A 154 2.42 -9.28 10.57
CA GLN A 154 2.36 -8.42 11.75
C GLN A 154 0.95 -7.85 11.89
N ASN A 155 0.62 -7.31 13.06
CA ASN A 155 -0.61 -6.54 13.23
C ASN A 155 -0.45 -5.15 12.61
N ALA A 156 -1.30 -4.85 11.62
CA ALA A 156 -1.38 -3.54 10.99
C ALA A 156 -2.77 -2.89 11.18
N SER A 157 -3.55 -3.36 12.14
CA SER A 157 -4.89 -2.83 12.44
C SER A 157 -4.80 -1.47 13.12
N LYS A 158 -5.69 -0.56 12.74
CA LYS A 158 -6.04 0.62 13.55
C LYS A 158 -7.11 0.28 14.58
N ALA A 159 -7.36 1.20 15.51
CA ALA A 159 -8.48 1.13 16.45
C ALA A 159 -9.86 0.93 15.77
N PRO A 160 -10.82 0.25 16.42
CA PRO A 160 -12.20 0.13 15.93
C PRO A 160 -12.86 1.51 15.81
N GLY A 161 -13.72 1.67 14.80
CA GLY A 161 -14.28 2.97 14.42
C GLY A 161 -13.35 3.87 13.58
N VAL A 162 -12.14 3.39 13.26
CA VAL A 162 -11.24 4.05 12.29
C VAL A 162 -11.25 3.27 10.96
N TRP A 163 -11.22 3.99 9.85
CA TRP A 163 -11.14 3.39 8.52
C TRP A 163 -9.80 2.70 8.28
N GLN A 164 -9.89 1.43 7.92
CA GLN A 164 -8.82 0.54 7.50
C GLN A 164 -8.79 0.50 5.97
N LYS A 165 -7.61 0.56 5.35
CA LYS A 165 -7.46 0.38 3.90
C LYS A 165 -6.87 -0.99 3.59
N LEU A 166 -7.56 -1.77 2.76
CA LEU A 166 -7.13 -3.10 2.32
C LEU A 166 -6.87 -3.08 0.81
N GLU A 167 -5.69 -3.54 0.41
CA GLU A 167 -5.30 -3.70 -0.99
C GLU A 167 -4.86 -5.15 -1.20
N VAL A 168 -5.46 -5.84 -2.17
CA VAL A 168 -5.30 -7.26 -2.41
C VAL A 168 -4.98 -7.47 -3.88
N SER A 169 -3.92 -8.21 -4.18
CA SER A 169 -3.65 -8.74 -5.51
C SER A 169 -3.83 -10.26 -5.48
N PHE A 170 -4.85 -10.73 -6.18
CA PHE A 170 -5.26 -12.13 -6.19
C PHE A 170 -5.13 -12.72 -7.60
N GLN A 171 -4.68 -13.97 -7.65
CA GLN A 171 -4.62 -14.81 -8.83
C GLN A 171 -5.53 -16.03 -8.59
N ALA A 172 -6.49 -16.26 -9.48
CA ALA A 172 -7.40 -17.38 -9.40
C ALA A 172 -6.70 -18.71 -9.74
N ALA A 173 -7.31 -19.81 -9.34
CA ALA A 173 -6.87 -21.15 -9.73
C ALA A 173 -7.03 -21.34 -11.24
N LYS A 174 -6.09 -22.05 -11.87
CA LYS A 174 -6.15 -22.35 -13.31
C LYS A 174 -6.61 -23.78 -13.55
N PHE A 175 -7.32 -23.96 -14.66
CA PHE A 175 -7.88 -25.24 -15.08
C PHE A 175 -7.49 -25.52 -16.52
N ASP A 176 -7.29 -26.80 -16.86
CA ASP A 176 -7.12 -27.22 -18.24
C ASP A 176 -8.47 -27.25 -19.00
N ALA A 177 -8.42 -27.58 -20.29
CA ALA A 177 -9.62 -27.66 -21.13
C ALA A 177 -10.61 -28.77 -20.69
N SER A 178 -10.18 -29.74 -19.88
CA SER A 178 -11.05 -30.78 -19.30
C SER A 178 -11.73 -30.34 -18.01
N GLY A 179 -11.37 -29.15 -17.48
CA GLY A 179 -11.83 -28.65 -16.19
C GLY A 179 -11.03 -29.21 -15.00
N SER A 180 -9.88 -29.85 -15.24
CA SER A 180 -9.00 -30.30 -14.17
C SER A 180 -8.10 -29.15 -13.70
N LYS A 181 -7.97 -28.98 -12.39
CA LYS A 181 -7.12 -27.93 -11.81
C LYS A 181 -5.65 -28.20 -12.15
N ILE A 182 -4.95 -27.20 -12.68
CA ILE A 182 -3.53 -27.24 -13.03
C ILE A 182 -2.67 -26.27 -12.22
N GLU A 183 -3.27 -25.26 -11.58
CA GLU A 183 -2.57 -24.32 -10.71
C GLU A 183 -3.49 -23.88 -9.57
N ASN A 184 -2.94 -23.75 -8.36
CA ASN A 184 -3.67 -23.24 -7.20
C ASN A 184 -3.88 -21.72 -7.31
N ALA A 185 -4.91 -21.22 -6.61
CA ALA A 185 -5.06 -19.79 -6.42
C ALA A 185 -3.94 -19.24 -5.51
N ARG A 186 -3.69 -17.93 -5.61
CA ARG A 186 -2.57 -17.28 -4.93
C ARG A 186 -2.91 -15.84 -4.56
N PHE A 187 -2.63 -15.46 -3.33
CA PHE A 187 -2.56 -14.07 -2.91
C PHE A 187 -1.15 -13.55 -3.22
N LEU A 188 -1.01 -12.83 -4.32
CA LEU A 188 0.26 -12.24 -4.74
C LEU A 188 0.74 -11.19 -3.72
N SER A 189 -0.17 -10.36 -3.22
CA SER A 189 0.11 -9.44 -2.12
C SER A 189 -1.19 -9.07 -1.39
N ILE A 190 -1.10 -8.89 -0.08
CA ILE A 190 -2.12 -8.22 0.72
C ILE A 190 -1.44 -7.12 1.52
N LYS A 191 -1.94 -5.89 1.40
CA LYS A 191 -1.54 -4.74 2.21
C LYS A 191 -2.70 -4.27 3.05
N LEU A 192 -2.44 -4.05 4.34
CA LEU A 192 -3.36 -3.45 5.28
C LEU A 192 -2.74 -2.14 5.80
N ASN A 193 -3.43 -1.02 5.59
CA ASN A 193 -2.96 0.32 5.96
C ASN A 193 -1.55 0.64 5.44
N GLY A 194 -1.25 0.21 4.22
CA GLY A 194 0.05 0.41 3.58
C GLY A 194 1.13 -0.60 3.97
N VAL A 195 0.85 -1.49 4.93
CA VAL A 195 1.78 -2.53 5.39
C VAL A 195 1.52 -3.84 4.65
N THR A 196 2.53 -4.40 3.99
CA THR A 196 2.45 -5.75 3.40
C THR A 196 2.35 -6.81 4.49
N ILE A 197 1.19 -7.47 4.58
CA ILE A 197 0.90 -8.51 5.56
C ILE A 197 0.94 -9.92 4.98
N HIS A 198 0.77 -10.06 3.66
CA HIS A 198 0.98 -11.30 2.92
C HIS A 198 1.63 -11.01 1.56
N GLU A 199 2.41 -11.96 1.07
CA GLU A 199 3.08 -11.88 -0.23
C GLU A 199 3.31 -13.28 -0.78
N ASN A 200 2.92 -13.48 -2.03
CA ASN A 200 3.10 -14.72 -2.78
C ASN A 200 2.58 -15.99 -2.06
N VAL A 201 1.44 -15.89 -1.36
CA VAL A 201 0.87 -17.01 -0.60
C VAL A 201 -0.01 -17.86 -1.50
N GLU A 202 0.41 -19.10 -1.74
CA GLU A 202 -0.38 -20.11 -2.45
C GLU A 202 -1.45 -20.70 -1.53
N VAL A 203 -2.69 -20.80 -2.02
CA VAL A 203 -3.81 -21.38 -1.29
C VAL A 203 -4.31 -22.66 -1.98
N PHE A 204 -4.24 -23.78 -1.26
CA PHE A 204 -4.46 -25.11 -1.82
C PHE A 204 -5.94 -25.49 -2.01
N GLY A 205 -6.85 -24.64 -1.54
CA GLY A 205 -8.28 -24.81 -1.68
C GLY A 205 -9.07 -23.74 -0.90
N PRO A 206 -10.40 -23.77 -1.00
CA PRO A 206 -11.26 -22.80 -0.32
C PRO A 206 -11.11 -22.80 1.20
N THR A 207 -11.22 -21.61 1.78
CA THR A 207 -11.24 -21.36 3.22
C THR A 207 -12.57 -21.82 3.85
N ARG A 208 -12.61 -21.96 5.18
CA ARG A 208 -13.86 -22.25 5.89
C ARG A 208 -14.89 -21.18 5.58
N GLY A 209 -16.16 -21.58 5.50
CA GLY A 209 -17.24 -20.66 5.20
C GLY A 209 -17.43 -20.39 3.71
N ALA A 210 -16.57 -20.89 2.81
CA ALA A 210 -16.70 -20.72 1.35
C ALA A 210 -18.10 -21.05 0.79
N MET A 211 -18.53 -20.29 -0.23
CA MET A 211 -19.77 -20.54 -0.97
C MET A 211 -19.74 -21.86 -1.73
N SER A 212 -18.56 -22.23 -2.25
CA SER A 212 -18.32 -23.52 -2.87
C SER A 212 -17.15 -24.22 -2.18
N GLY A 213 -17.29 -25.53 -1.94
CA GLY A 213 -16.20 -26.34 -1.38
C GLY A 213 -15.11 -26.71 -2.39
N LYS A 214 -15.03 -26.01 -3.54
CA LYS A 214 -14.09 -26.29 -4.64
C LYS A 214 -13.50 -25.00 -5.18
N ASP A 215 -12.29 -25.09 -5.72
CA ASP A 215 -11.70 -23.98 -6.49
C ASP A 215 -12.53 -23.70 -7.76
N VAL A 216 -12.55 -22.45 -8.20
CA VAL A 216 -13.26 -22.00 -9.41
C VAL A 216 -12.37 -21.06 -10.22
N ALA A 217 -12.58 -20.98 -11.54
CA ALA A 217 -11.87 -20.03 -12.39
C ALA A 217 -12.33 -18.59 -12.15
N GLU A 218 -13.63 -18.40 -11.91
CA GLU A 218 -14.25 -17.11 -11.60
C GLU A 218 -15.35 -17.27 -10.53
N GLY A 219 -15.51 -16.28 -9.66
CA GLY A 219 -16.55 -16.26 -8.63
C GLY A 219 -16.85 -14.85 -8.11
N PRO A 220 -17.92 -14.66 -7.32
CA PRO A 220 -18.31 -13.34 -6.83
C PRO A 220 -17.36 -12.83 -5.73
N LEU A 221 -17.37 -11.53 -5.46
CA LEU A 221 -16.94 -11.00 -4.18
C LEU A 221 -18.07 -11.25 -3.16
N ARG A 222 -17.75 -11.86 -2.02
CA ARG A 222 -18.69 -11.96 -0.90
C ARG A 222 -18.17 -11.18 0.30
N ILE A 223 -19.06 -10.45 0.94
CA ILE A 223 -18.80 -9.79 2.21
C ILE A 223 -19.63 -10.49 3.28
N GLN A 224 -18.95 -11.02 4.30
CA GLN A 224 -19.60 -11.65 5.44
C GLN A 224 -20.23 -10.58 6.33
N GLY A 225 -21.53 -10.69 6.57
CA GLY A 225 -22.31 -9.71 7.29
C GLY A 225 -23.12 -10.30 8.45
N ASP A 226 -23.11 -11.60 8.66
CA ASP A 226 -23.86 -12.28 9.72
C ASP A 226 -23.16 -12.29 11.10
N HIS A 227 -21.90 -11.84 11.18
CA HIS A 227 -21.09 -11.91 12.41
C HIS A 227 -21.03 -10.60 13.23
N GLY A 228 -21.14 -9.43 12.60
CA GLY A 228 -21.03 -8.16 13.32
C GLY A 228 -21.24 -6.89 12.49
N ALA A 229 -21.30 -5.77 13.19
CA ALA A 229 -21.44 -4.44 12.60
C ALA A 229 -20.14 -4.01 11.91
N VAL A 230 -20.24 -3.69 10.62
CA VAL A 230 -19.11 -3.34 9.76
C VAL A 230 -19.58 -2.36 8.69
N ALA A 231 -18.71 -1.47 8.25
CA ALA A 231 -18.99 -0.57 7.14
C ALA A 231 -17.88 -0.64 6.08
N PHE A 232 -18.25 -0.42 4.82
CA PHE A 232 -17.35 -0.44 3.67
C PHE A 232 -17.55 0.80 2.81
N ARG A 233 -16.47 1.28 2.19
CA ARG A 233 -16.49 2.32 1.16
C ARG A 233 -15.34 2.11 0.18
N ASN A 234 -15.39 2.82 -0.95
CA ASN A 234 -14.32 2.80 -1.95
C ASN A 234 -13.94 1.37 -2.41
N ILE A 235 -14.94 0.49 -2.59
CA ILE A 235 -14.70 -0.87 -3.08
C ILE A 235 -14.48 -0.80 -4.60
N GLU A 236 -13.26 -1.05 -5.02
CA GLU A 236 -12.82 -1.01 -6.42
C GLU A 236 -12.13 -2.32 -6.79
N ILE A 237 -12.59 -2.95 -7.88
CA ILE A 237 -12.03 -4.20 -8.42
C ILE A 237 -11.48 -3.95 -9.82
N THR A 238 -10.22 -4.31 -10.05
CA THR A 238 -9.58 -4.32 -11.37
C THR A 238 -9.42 -5.76 -11.83
N PRO A 239 -10.27 -6.26 -12.76
CA PRO A 239 -10.25 -7.67 -13.16
C PRO A 239 -9.28 -7.96 -14.32
N PHE A 240 -8.41 -8.96 -14.19
CA PHE A 240 -7.44 -9.33 -15.22
C PHE A 240 -7.86 -10.62 -15.94
N ASN A 241 -8.46 -10.47 -17.12
CA ASN A 241 -8.96 -11.56 -17.94
C ASN A 241 -8.18 -11.74 -19.26
N ALA A 242 -7.19 -10.89 -19.52
CA ALA A 242 -6.41 -10.95 -20.75
C ALA A 242 -5.45 -12.16 -20.74
N LYS A 243 -5.28 -12.78 -21.91
CA LYS A 243 -4.27 -13.83 -22.08
C LYS A 243 -2.87 -13.24 -21.99
N THR A 244 -1.96 -13.97 -21.33
CA THR A 244 -0.54 -13.61 -21.26
C THR A 244 0.04 -13.46 -22.67
N PRO A 245 0.63 -12.30 -23.00
CA PRO A 245 1.34 -12.10 -24.25
C PRO A 245 2.52 -13.05 -24.40
N THR A 246 2.88 -13.38 -25.63
CA THR A 246 4.04 -14.24 -25.92
C THR A 246 5.01 -13.54 -26.88
N VAL A 247 6.28 -13.91 -26.80
CA VAL A 247 7.31 -13.47 -27.75
C VAL A 247 7.75 -14.66 -28.57
N SER A 248 7.70 -14.52 -29.89
CA SER A 248 8.05 -15.57 -30.84
C SER A 248 8.91 -15.05 -31.99
N LYS A 249 9.44 -15.96 -32.82
CA LYS A 249 10.27 -15.64 -34.01
C LYS A 249 11.43 -14.71 -33.67
N VAL A 250 12.14 -15.04 -32.60
CA VAL A 250 13.24 -14.23 -32.09
C VAL A 250 14.46 -14.43 -32.98
N ASN A 251 14.95 -13.36 -33.58
CA ASN A 251 16.27 -13.32 -34.21
C ASN A 251 17.18 -12.43 -33.38
N TYR A 252 18.45 -12.79 -33.31
CA TYR A 252 19.44 -12.02 -32.55
C TYR A 252 20.71 -11.81 -33.37
N GLU A 253 21.39 -10.71 -33.07
CA GLU A 253 22.72 -10.39 -33.58
C GLU A 253 23.55 -9.72 -32.47
N THR A 254 24.67 -10.34 -32.12
CA THR A 254 25.53 -9.93 -31.01
C THR A 254 26.87 -9.39 -31.51
N PHE A 255 27.26 -8.25 -30.97
CA PHE A 255 28.51 -7.55 -31.25
C PHE A 255 29.37 -7.54 -29.99
N GLN A 256 30.66 -7.88 -30.14
CA GLN A 256 31.60 -7.85 -29.03
C GLN A 256 32.15 -6.44 -28.81
N GLY A 257 32.14 -5.98 -27.56
CA GLY A 257 32.67 -4.66 -27.19
C GLY A 257 31.79 -3.91 -26.19
N SER A 258 32.34 -2.85 -25.61
CA SER A 258 31.60 -1.89 -24.79
C SER A 258 31.01 -0.83 -25.72
N PHE A 259 29.68 -0.83 -25.87
CA PHE A 259 28.97 0.07 -26.77
C PHE A 259 27.99 0.96 -25.99
N ASN A 260 28.17 2.28 -26.07
CA ASN A 260 27.31 3.25 -25.36
C ASN A 260 26.20 3.82 -26.26
N ASN A 261 26.33 3.66 -27.57
CA ASN A 261 25.36 4.10 -28.57
C ASN A 261 25.47 3.19 -29.81
N LEU A 262 24.55 3.40 -30.78
CA LEU A 262 24.47 2.56 -31.97
C LEU A 262 25.44 2.97 -33.08
N GLU A 263 25.96 4.20 -33.06
CA GLU A 263 26.91 4.69 -34.06
C GLU A 263 28.26 3.96 -33.94
N GLU A 264 28.65 3.59 -32.72
CA GLU A 264 29.87 2.81 -32.43
C GLU A 264 29.88 1.40 -33.06
N LEU A 265 28.73 0.90 -33.54
CA LEU A 265 28.62 -0.37 -34.26
C LEU A 265 29.02 -0.25 -35.74
N SER A 266 29.18 0.97 -36.27
CA SER A 266 29.52 1.17 -37.67
C SER A 266 30.84 0.49 -38.03
N GLY A 267 30.82 -0.36 -39.06
CA GLY A 267 31.98 -1.16 -39.49
C GLY A 267 32.35 -2.33 -38.57
N LYS A 268 31.57 -2.62 -37.51
CA LYS A 268 31.77 -3.80 -36.66
C LYS A 268 31.03 -5.01 -37.23
N SER A 269 31.65 -6.19 -37.15
CA SER A 269 31.01 -7.46 -37.53
C SER A 269 30.41 -8.11 -36.28
N SER A 270 29.27 -8.77 -36.44
CA SER A 270 28.68 -9.58 -35.38
C SER A 270 29.50 -10.85 -35.14
N ILE A 271 29.60 -11.24 -33.87
CA ILE A 271 30.29 -12.46 -33.43
C ILE A 271 29.34 -13.65 -33.32
N ALA A 272 28.03 -13.38 -33.23
CA ALA A 272 26.99 -14.38 -33.22
C ALA A 272 25.70 -13.81 -33.83
N LYS A 273 24.98 -14.65 -34.58
CA LYS A 273 23.65 -14.35 -35.10
C LYS A 273 22.86 -15.63 -35.27
N GLY A 274 21.55 -15.58 -35.08
CA GLY A 274 20.70 -16.76 -35.20
C GLY A 274 19.22 -16.48 -34.97
N SER A 275 18.44 -17.55 -35.02
CA SER A 275 16.99 -17.53 -34.80
C SER A 275 16.62 -18.60 -33.78
N VAL A 276 15.77 -18.26 -32.82
CA VAL A 276 15.30 -19.14 -31.73
C VAL A 276 13.80 -18.97 -31.52
N ALA A 277 13.16 -19.90 -30.82
CA ALA A 277 11.71 -19.87 -30.65
C ALA A 277 11.26 -18.80 -29.65
N SER A 278 12.07 -18.55 -28.61
CA SER A 278 11.77 -17.64 -27.50
C SER A 278 12.99 -16.80 -27.07
N LEU A 279 12.76 -15.71 -26.33
CA LEU A 279 13.85 -14.86 -25.84
C LEU A 279 14.80 -15.59 -24.87
N SER A 280 14.28 -16.54 -24.10
CA SER A 280 15.05 -17.33 -23.13
C SER A 280 16.00 -18.35 -23.78
N GLU A 281 15.79 -18.69 -25.05
CA GLU A 281 16.62 -19.64 -25.80
C GLU A 281 17.84 -18.96 -26.47
N VAL A 282 17.92 -17.64 -26.43
CA VAL A 282 19.08 -16.93 -27.02
C VAL A 282 20.34 -17.32 -26.23
N PRO A 283 21.37 -17.89 -26.88
CA PRO A 283 22.59 -18.30 -26.19
C PRO A 283 23.24 -17.11 -25.47
N ALA A 284 23.74 -17.34 -24.26
CA ALA A 284 24.55 -16.34 -23.58
C ALA A 284 25.79 -16.00 -24.43
N SER A 285 26.09 -14.70 -24.58
CA SER A 285 27.31 -14.27 -25.24
C SER A 285 28.53 -14.79 -24.48
N VAL A 286 29.56 -15.24 -25.20
CA VAL A 286 30.82 -15.74 -24.63
C VAL A 286 31.74 -14.61 -24.14
N SER A 287 31.31 -13.34 -24.20
CA SER A 287 32.15 -12.16 -23.92
C SER A 287 31.68 -11.30 -22.73
N ASP A 288 32.66 -10.79 -21.96
CA ASP A 288 32.45 -9.95 -20.76
C ASP A 288 31.66 -8.66 -21.01
N VAL A 289 31.75 -8.08 -22.22
CA VAL A 289 30.95 -6.93 -22.67
C VAL A 289 30.48 -7.15 -24.10
N ASN A 290 29.22 -6.80 -24.37
CA ASN A 290 28.57 -7.01 -25.66
C ASN A 290 27.36 -6.10 -25.86
N LEU A 291 26.92 -5.99 -27.10
CA LEU A 291 25.60 -5.46 -27.46
C LEU A 291 24.88 -6.48 -28.31
N THR A 292 23.65 -6.84 -27.93
CA THR A 292 22.79 -7.73 -28.71
C THR A 292 21.55 -6.99 -29.21
N LYS A 293 21.31 -7.09 -30.51
CA LYS A 293 20.07 -6.64 -31.17
C LYS A 293 19.14 -7.83 -31.31
N TYR A 294 17.87 -7.64 -31.02
CA TYR A 294 16.83 -8.64 -31.20
C TYR A 294 15.72 -8.09 -32.10
N THR A 295 15.20 -8.95 -32.96
CA THR A 295 13.90 -8.74 -33.64
C THR A 295 13.00 -9.90 -33.29
N ALA A 296 11.73 -9.62 -32.97
CA ALA A 296 10.79 -10.65 -32.56
C ALA A 296 9.35 -10.23 -32.89
N ASN A 297 8.42 -11.16 -32.74
CA ASN A 297 6.98 -10.87 -32.74
C ASN A 297 6.46 -10.93 -31.30
N LEU A 298 5.92 -9.81 -30.83
CA LEU A 298 5.14 -9.72 -29.61
C LEU A 298 3.67 -10.00 -29.94
N ASN A 299 3.18 -11.16 -29.53
CA ASN A 299 1.81 -11.56 -29.73
C ASN A 299 0.94 -11.11 -28.55
N VAL A 300 -0.09 -10.31 -28.81
CA VAL A 300 -1.11 -9.93 -27.82
C VAL A 300 -2.48 -10.43 -28.28
N ALA A 301 -3.33 -10.88 -27.35
CA ALA A 301 -4.65 -11.39 -27.71
C ALA A 301 -5.61 -10.28 -28.15
N GLU A 302 -5.50 -9.11 -27.52
CA GLU A 302 -6.41 -7.98 -27.75
C GLU A 302 -5.64 -6.75 -28.22
N ALA A 303 -6.24 -6.00 -29.14
CA ALA A 303 -5.68 -4.71 -29.56
C ALA A 303 -5.87 -3.67 -28.45
N GLY A 304 -4.89 -2.78 -28.26
CA GLY A 304 -4.98 -1.74 -27.24
C GLY A 304 -3.64 -1.07 -26.94
N GLU A 305 -3.67 -0.17 -25.95
CA GLU A 305 -2.47 0.54 -25.49
C GLU A 305 -1.79 -0.27 -24.40
N TYR A 306 -0.60 -0.78 -24.69
CA TYR A 306 0.21 -1.54 -23.75
C TYR A 306 1.40 -0.71 -23.28
N GLN A 307 1.70 -0.78 -21.98
CA GLN A 307 2.94 -0.27 -21.44
C GLN A 307 3.98 -1.40 -21.46
N ILE A 308 5.08 -1.15 -22.17
CA ILE A 308 6.25 -2.02 -22.22
C ILE A 308 7.33 -1.44 -21.32
N THR A 309 7.91 -2.29 -20.47
CA THR A 309 9.05 -1.95 -19.64
C THR A 309 10.21 -2.89 -19.97
N LEU A 310 11.37 -2.32 -20.30
CA LEU A 310 12.59 -3.03 -20.62
C LEU A 310 13.73 -2.48 -19.75
N GLN A 311 14.43 -3.37 -19.05
CA GLN A 311 15.61 -3.00 -18.25
C GLN A 311 16.77 -3.92 -18.58
N VAL A 312 17.96 -3.35 -18.78
CA VAL A 312 19.21 -4.09 -18.85
C VAL A 312 19.96 -3.82 -17.54
N PRO A 313 20.11 -4.80 -16.63
CA PRO A 313 20.79 -4.60 -15.36
C PRO A 313 22.24 -4.11 -15.55
N GLY A 314 22.54 -2.89 -15.11
CA GLY A 314 23.87 -2.29 -15.25
C GLY A 314 24.30 -1.93 -16.68
N GLY A 315 23.38 -1.99 -17.65
CA GLY A 315 23.63 -1.74 -19.06
C GLY A 315 22.66 -0.74 -19.68
N LEU A 316 22.55 -0.74 -21.02
CA LEU A 316 21.70 0.18 -21.78
C LEU A 316 20.61 -0.55 -22.56
N ALA A 317 19.40 -0.03 -22.52
CA ALA A 317 18.21 -0.61 -23.13
C ALA A 317 17.70 0.24 -24.30
N GLY A 318 17.21 -0.41 -25.35
CA GLY A 318 16.46 0.20 -26.45
C GLY A 318 15.27 -0.65 -26.86
N PHE A 319 14.13 -0.03 -27.14
CA PHE A 319 12.91 -0.73 -27.56
C PHE A 319 12.17 0.06 -28.65
N ALA A 320 11.69 -0.63 -29.68
CA ALA A 320 10.87 -0.06 -30.73
C ALA A 320 9.85 -1.07 -31.27
N THR A 321 8.80 -0.57 -31.92
CA THR A 321 7.76 -1.39 -32.54
C THR A 321 7.69 -1.15 -34.06
N GLY A 322 7.41 -2.20 -34.83
CA GLY A 322 7.28 -2.10 -36.28
C GLY A 322 8.55 -1.60 -36.96
N SER A 323 8.40 -0.60 -37.81
CA SER A 323 9.49 0.03 -38.57
C SER A 323 10.13 1.22 -37.85
N GLU A 324 9.77 1.49 -36.59
CA GLU A 324 10.42 2.53 -35.80
C GLU A 324 11.92 2.23 -35.64
N SER A 325 12.74 3.27 -35.63
CA SER A 325 14.17 3.15 -35.37
C SER A 325 14.48 3.48 -33.92
N ILE A 326 15.38 2.70 -33.32
CA ILE A 326 15.98 3.02 -32.02
C ILE A 326 17.17 3.95 -32.31
N SER A 327 17.12 5.19 -31.84
CA SER A 327 18.22 6.16 -32.02
C SER A 327 19.10 6.30 -30.78
N ASN A 328 18.51 6.19 -29.59
CA ASN A 328 19.21 6.34 -28.31
C ASN A 328 18.98 5.12 -27.42
N LEU A 329 19.94 4.84 -26.55
CA LEU A 329 19.86 3.81 -25.52
C LEU A 329 19.76 4.46 -24.14
N SER A 330 19.04 3.82 -23.22
CA SER A 330 18.79 4.33 -21.86
C SER A 330 19.43 3.44 -20.80
N ASP A 331 20.19 4.03 -19.88
CA ASP A 331 20.74 3.36 -18.69
C ASP A 331 19.70 3.23 -17.55
N ARG A 332 18.61 4.01 -17.61
CA ARG A 332 17.48 3.94 -16.67
C ARG A 332 16.39 2.95 -17.10
N GLY A 333 16.64 2.19 -18.16
CA GLY A 333 15.63 1.35 -18.81
C GLY A 333 14.70 2.16 -19.72
N VAL A 334 13.79 1.43 -20.37
CA VAL A 334 12.80 1.97 -21.29
C VAL A 334 11.41 1.66 -20.75
N ARG A 335 10.56 2.68 -20.65
CA ARG A 335 9.13 2.55 -20.33
C ARG A 335 8.33 3.31 -21.36
N VAL A 336 7.64 2.59 -22.25
CA VAL A 336 6.92 3.18 -23.39
C VAL A 336 5.50 2.64 -23.48
N LYS A 337 4.57 3.50 -23.90
CA LYS A 337 3.21 3.10 -24.26
C LYS A 337 3.14 2.88 -25.76
N LYS A 338 2.62 1.73 -26.19
CA LYS A 338 2.53 1.34 -27.59
C LYS A 338 1.13 0.82 -27.90
N GLN A 339 0.59 1.29 -29.03
CA GLN A 339 -0.64 0.73 -29.57
C GLN A 339 -0.30 -0.55 -30.31
N LEU A 340 -0.79 -1.68 -29.79
CA LEU A 340 -0.58 -3.00 -30.36
C LEU A 340 -1.87 -3.51 -31.00
N LYS A 341 -1.73 -4.26 -32.10
CA LYS A 341 -2.84 -4.96 -32.74
C LYS A 341 -2.97 -6.36 -32.13
N ALA A 342 -4.17 -6.92 -32.14
CA ALA A 342 -4.35 -8.33 -31.84
C ALA A 342 -3.50 -9.19 -32.78
N GLY A 343 -2.83 -10.21 -32.24
CA GLY A 343 -1.86 -11.05 -32.94
C GLY A 343 -0.43 -10.51 -32.88
N ASP A 344 0.36 -10.81 -33.91
CA ASP A 344 1.79 -10.53 -33.96
C ASP A 344 2.09 -9.04 -34.20
N ASN A 345 2.88 -8.45 -33.31
CA ASN A 345 3.43 -7.10 -33.46
C ASN A 345 4.96 -7.21 -33.56
N PRO A 346 5.59 -6.78 -34.67
CA PRO A 346 7.04 -6.77 -34.77
C PRO A 346 7.64 -5.83 -33.71
N ILE A 347 8.64 -6.31 -32.99
CA ILE A 347 9.39 -5.54 -31.99
C ILE A 347 10.87 -5.62 -32.26
N GLN A 348 11.58 -4.59 -31.83
CA GLN A 348 13.03 -4.50 -31.83
C GLN A 348 13.49 -4.22 -30.41
N ILE A 349 14.49 -4.98 -29.93
CA ILE A 349 15.10 -4.81 -28.61
C ILE A 349 16.60 -4.63 -28.80
N ILE A 350 17.20 -3.73 -28.04
CA ILE A 350 18.65 -3.62 -27.92
C ILE A 350 19.00 -3.76 -26.45
N ALA A 351 19.88 -4.71 -26.15
CA ALA A 351 20.48 -4.87 -24.83
C ALA A 351 22.00 -4.70 -24.95
N SER A 352 22.53 -3.64 -24.35
CA SER A 352 23.97 -3.38 -24.30
C SER A 352 24.50 -3.63 -22.89
N LYS A 353 25.32 -4.66 -22.75
CA LYS A 353 26.18 -4.91 -21.60
C LYS A 353 27.51 -4.19 -21.84
N ASN A 354 27.52 -2.88 -21.59
CA ASN A 354 28.69 -2.02 -21.84
C ASN A 354 29.73 -2.05 -20.71
N ARG A 355 29.52 -2.81 -19.62
CA ARG A 355 30.41 -2.87 -18.46
C ARG A 355 30.67 -4.31 -18.03
N ASN A 356 31.92 -4.65 -17.72
CA ASN A 356 32.32 -6.02 -17.38
C ASN A 356 31.75 -6.54 -16.05
N TRP A 357 31.35 -5.64 -15.14
CA TRP A 357 30.70 -5.98 -13.87
C TRP A 357 29.17 -6.02 -13.95
N SER A 358 28.58 -5.67 -15.11
CA SER A 358 27.14 -5.85 -15.35
C SER A 358 26.85 -7.29 -15.77
N VAL A 359 25.57 -7.68 -15.81
CA VAL A 359 25.19 -9.07 -16.09
C VAL A 359 24.48 -9.18 -17.42
N ASP A 360 24.66 -10.31 -18.10
CA ASP A 360 24.03 -10.58 -19.38
C ASP A 360 22.50 -10.75 -19.27
N GLY A 361 21.82 -10.32 -20.35
CA GLY A 361 20.38 -10.40 -20.49
C GLY A 361 19.63 -9.12 -20.10
N PHE A 362 18.31 -9.18 -20.15
CA PHE A 362 17.43 -8.07 -19.84
C PHE A 362 16.11 -8.57 -19.25
N ASN A 363 15.40 -7.66 -18.60
CA ASN A 363 14.04 -7.86 -18.14
C ASN A 363 13.08 -7.19 -19.12
N LEU A 364 12.07 -7.91 -19.60
CA LEU A 364 11.00 -7.39 -20.43
C LEU A 364 9.67 -7.68 -19.75
N ALA A 365 8.89 -6.64 -19.50
CA ALA A 365 7.56 -6.71 -18.93
C ALA A 365 6.54 -5.95 -19.78
N ILE A 366 5.29 -6.40 -19.71
CA ILE A 366 4.15 -5.81 -20.42
C ILE A 366 2.95 -5.70 -19.48
N SER A 367 2.22 -4.60 -19.57
CA SER A 367 0.91 -4.40 -18.94
C SER A 367 -0.02 -3.70 -19.93
N GLY A 368 -1.32 -3.84 -19.78
CA GLY A 368 -2.29 -3.27 -20.71
C GLY A 368 -3.72 -3.64 -20.36
N PRO A 369 -4.68 -3.47 -21.29
CA PRO A 369 -6.08 -3.76 -21.04
C PRO A 369 -6.27 -5.20 -20.56
N GLY A 370 -6.85 -5.37 -19.36
CA GLY A 370 -7.12 -6.69 -18.78
C GLY A 370 -5.87 -7.48 -18.37
N LEU A 371 -4.66 -6.89 -18.46
CA LEU A 371 -3.40 -7.57 -18.23
C LEU A 371 -2.59 -6.89 -17.10
N ARG A 372 -2.44 -7.61 -15.99
CA ARG A 372 -1.51 -7.26 -14.91
C ARG A 372 -0.09 -7.21 -15.48
N SER A 373 0.77 -6.36 -14.93
CA SER A 373 2.19 -6.33 -15.29
C SER A 373 2.80 -7.73 -15.24
N THR A 374 3.16 -8.25 -16.42
CA THR A 374 3.62 -9.61 -16.61
C THR A 374 5.01 -9.59 -17.22
N ASN A 375 5.93 -10.33 -16.62
CA ASN A 375 7.28 -10.50 -17.15
C ASN A 375 7.25 -11.50 -18.31
N LEU A 376 7.76 -11.10 -19.47
CA LEU A 376 7.99 -11.95 -20.64
C LEU A 376 9.41 -12.52 -20.67
N LEU A 377 10.35 -11.83 -20.02
CA LEU A 377 11.71 -12.29 -19.77
C LEU A 377 12.21 -11.67 -18.47
N VAL A 378 12.89 -12.46 -17.64
CA VAL A 378 13.67 -11.98 -16.49
C VAL A 378 15.07 -12.56 -16.63
N SER A 379 16.11 -11.72 -16.64
CA SER A 379 17.48 -12.19 -16.69
C SER A 379 17.95 -12.70 -15.32
N ALA A 380 19.00 -13.52 -15.29
CA ALA A 380 19.54 -14.08 -14.05
C ALA A 380 19.97 -13.01 -13.03
N ALA A 381 20.35 -11.81 -13.47
CA ALA A 381 20.60 -10.65 -12.60
C ALA A 381 19.45 -9.65 -12.48
N GLY A 382 18.39 -9.87 -13.26
CA GLY A 382 17.13 -9.17 -13.10
C GLY A 382 16.30 -9.70 -11.93
N ALA A 383 16.66 -10.88 -11.38
CA ALA A 383 16.28 -11.23 -10.02
C ALA A 383 17.01 -10.26 -9.08
N ASN A 384 16.27 -9.35 -8.44
CA ASN A 384 16.83 -8.38 -7.50
C ASN A 384 17.88 -9.06 -6.61
N GLN A 385 19.07 -8.48 -6.51
CA GLN A 385 19.89 -8.68 -5.32
C GLN A 385 19.23 -7.88 -4.20
N ASP A 386 18.13 -8.40 -3.67
CA ASP A 386 17.56 -7.87 -2.44
C ASP A 386 18.64 -8.01 -1.38
N THR A 387 19.06 -6.89 -0.81
CA THR A 387 19.89 -6.95 0.40
C THR A 387 18.97 -7.37 1.52
N ASP A 388 19.40 -8.37 2.29
CA ASP A 388 18.66 -8.76 3.50
C ASP A 388 18.44 -7.53 4.38
N PRO A 389 17.19 -7.31 4.85
CA PRO A 389 16.88 -6.10 5.58
C PRO A 389 17.63 -6.09 6.93
N ILE A 390 18.19 -4.94 7.28
CA ILE A 390 18.83 -4.68 8.56
C ILE A 390 17.73 -4.20 9.52
N LEU A 391 17.07 -5.17 10.16
CA LEU A 391 15.97 -4.92 11.08
C LEU A 391 16.49 -4.60 12.49
N VAL A 392 15.85 -3.63 13.16
CA VAL A 392 16.20 -3.29 14.55
C VAL A 392 15.52 -4.27 15.49
N ASP A 393 16.31 -4.99 16.27
CA ASP A 393 15.83 -5.84 17.35
C ASP A 393 15.37 -4.98 18.54
N VAL A 394 14.11 -5.14 18.95
CA VAL A 394 13.50 -4.36 20.03
C VAL A 394 13.96 -4.82 21.41
N ASP A 395 14.38 -6.06 21.57
CA ASP A 395 14.87 -6.56 22.85
C ASP A 395 16.29 -6.04 23.14
N GLU A 396 17.06 -5.78 22.09
CA GLU A 396 18.41 -5.21 22.18
C GLU A 396 18.43 -3.68 22.10
N THR A 397 17.67 -3.10 21.16
CA THR A 397 17.66 -1.67 20.85
C THR A 397 16.22 -1.11 20.77
N PRO A 398 15.51 -1.05 21.91
CA PRO A 398 14.15 -0.50 21.98
C PRO A 398 14.08 1.01 21.75
N VAL A 399 15.22 1.71 21.82
CA VAL A 399 15.33 3.15 21.57
C VAL A 399 16.44 3.41 20.58
N LEU A 400 16.10 3.94 19.40
CA LEU A 400 17.06 4.24 18.34
C LEU A 400 17.03 5.72 17.97
N ARG A 401 18.21 6.35 17.95
CA ARG A 401 18.41 7.65 17.31
C ARG A 401 18.80 7.46 15.86
N SER A 402 18.10 8.12 14.95
CA SER A 402 18.42 8.08 13.53
C SER A 402 17.92 9.34 12.84
N PHE A 403 18.30 9.51 11.58
CA PHE A 403 17.60 10.46 10.73
C PHE A 403 16.22 9.91 10.37
N ARG A 404 15.31 10.82 10.03
CA ARG A 404 13.96 10.46 9.60
C ARG A 404 13.47 11.38 8.50
N ASP A 405 12.89 10.78 7.48
CA ASP A 405 12.17 11.49 6.44
C ASP A 405 10.66 11.48 6.76
N ILE A 406 10.02 12.63 6.58
CA ILE A 406 8.56 12.78 6.69
C ILE A 406 8.03 13.47 5.43
N PRO A 407 6.76 13.28 5.05
CA PRO A 407 6.19 13.89 3.86
C PRO A 407 6.36 15.42 3.86
N ASN A 408 6.80 15.97 2.73
CA ASN A 408 6.90 17.42 2.48
C ASN A 408 7.78 18.20 3.48
N HIS A 409 8.77 17.54 4.10
CA HIS A 409 9.70 18.20 5.01
C HIS A 409 11.15 17.84 4.70
N LYS A 410 12.08 18.68 5.16
CA LYS A 410 13.50 18.33 5.16
C LYS A 410 13.75 17.17 6.12
N ARG A 411 14.77 16.36 5.82
CA ARG A 411 15.22 15.28 6.69
C ARG A 411 15.47 15.79 8.11
N LEU A 412 14.92 15.10 9.09
CA LEU A 412 15.12 15.36 10.51
C LEU A 412 16.34 14.59 10.99
N SER A 413 17.27 15.27 11.66
CA SER A 413 18.53 14.69 12.10
C SER A 413 18.53 14.25 13.57
N HIS A 414 17.58 14.72 14.37
CA HIS A 414 17.54 14.54 15.82
C HIS A 414 16.29 13.79 16.30
N VAL A 415 15.93 12.71 15.59
CA VAL A 415 14.77 11.89 15.95
C VAL A 415 15.16 10.74 16.86
N VAL A 416 14.35 10.52 17.90
CA VAL A 416 14.39 9.35 18.78
C VAL A 416 13.16 8.51 18.46
N SER A 417 13.37 7.27 18.03
CA SER A 417 12.30 6.29 17.84
C SER A 417 12.29 5.32 19.01
N VAL A 418 11.11 4.95 19.47
CA VAL A 418 10.90 4.13 20.66
C VAL A 418 9.92 3.01 20.35
N ALA A 419 10.27 1.81 20.78
CA ALA A 419 9.48 0.60 20.66
C ALA A 419 8.91 0.15 22.01
N SER A 420 7.90 -0.71 21.95
CA SER A 420 7.38 -1.46 23.09
C SER A 420 7.04 -2.90 22.73
N LYS A 421 6.90 -3.75 23.75
CA LYS A 421 6.45 -5.14 23.61
C LYS A 421 5.01 -5.26 23.11
N GLU A 422 4.18 -4.25 23.36
CA GLU A 422 2.82 -4.12 22.85
C GLU A 422 2.78 -3.73 21.36
N GLN A 423 3.96 -3.60 20.71
CA GLN A 423 4.12 -3.16 19.33
C GLN A 423 3.52 -1.76 19.10
N VAL A 424 3.53 -0.93 20.14
CA VAL A 424 3.16 0.49 20.11
C VAL A 424 4.44 1.30 20.03
N ASN A 425 4.66 1.96 18.91
CA ASN A 425 5.90 2.65 18.63
C ASN A 425 5.65 4.12 18.34
N TYR A 426 6.65 4.95 18.59
CA TYR A 426 6.58 6.37 18.28
C TYR A 426 7.93 6.96 17.91
N ALA A 427 7.90 8.14 17.28
CA ALA A 427 9.08 8.93 16.98
C ALA A 427 8.91 10.36 17.48
N TYR A 428 9.96 10.84 18.14
CA TYR A 428 10.03 12.13 18.79
C TYR A 428 11.18 12.94 18.20
N ASP A 429 10.89 14.16 17.75
CA ASP A 429 11.89 15.11 17.30
C ASP A 429 12.45 15.92 18.48
N MET A 430 13.74 15.75 18.75
CA MET A 430 14.43 16.41 19.86
C MET A 430 14.75 17.89 19.56
N GLU A 431 14.64 18.37 18.32
CA GLU A 431 14.89 19.78 17.98
C GLU A 431 13.70 20.68 18.27
N THR A 432 12.48 20.14 18.23
CA THR A 432 11.24 20.92 18.44
C THR A 432 10.40 20.43 19.62
N GLY A 433 10.74 19.26 20.18
CA GLY A 433 9.95 18.62 21.23
C GLY A 433 8.63 18.04 20.72
N THR A 434 8.66 17.51 19.50
CA THR A 434 7.46 17.07 18.79
C THR A 434 7.36 15.57 18.70
N LEU A 435 6.23 15.02 19.15
CA LEU A 435 5.83 13.68 18.79
C LEU A 435 5.33 13.71 17.33
N ILE A 436 6.16 13.24 16.40
CA ILE A 436 5.94 13.42 14.96
C ILE A 436 5.12 12.28 14.34
N GLN A 437 5.34 11.06 14.82
CA GLN A 437 4.73 9.85 14.26
C GLN A 437 4.49 8.83 15.36
N VAL A 438 3.43 8.03 15.16
CA VAL A 438 3.12 6.85 15.95
C VAL A 438 2.76 5.71 15.02
N TRP A 439 3.03 4.47 15.41
CA TRP A 439 2.65 3.31 14.59
C TRP A 439 2.51 2.03 15.40
N ARG A 440 1.65 1.14 14.89
CA ARG A 440 1.46 -0.21 15.42
C ARG A 440 2.17 -1.24 14.55
N GLY A 441 2.80 -2.23 15.16
CA GLY A 441 3.47 -3.35 14.49
C GLY A 441 4.98 -3.34 14.70
N LEU A 442 5.72 -3.88 13.74
CA LEU A 442 7.17 -4.02 13.83
C LEU A 442 7.86 -2.65 13.86
N PHE A 443 9.01 -2.59 14.54
CA PHE A 443 9.68 -1.34 14.90
C PHE A 443 10.30 -0.61 13.69
N LEU A 444 11.54 -0.93 13.32
CA LEU A 444 12.27 -0.19 12.28
C LEU A 444 13.03 -1.10 11.32
N ASP A 445 13.10 -0.64 10.09
CA ASP A 445 14.07 -1.06 9.09
C ASP A 445 15.20 -0.02 9.02
N ALA A 446 16.41 -0.44 9.40
CA ALA A 446 17.64 0.36 9.38
C ALA A 446 18.51 0.06 8.16
N THR A 447 18.01 -0.67 7.16
CA THR A 447 18.73 -0.94 5.90
C THR A 447 19.23 0.35 5.23
N PRO A 448 18.43 1.43 5.09
CA PRO A 448 18.93 2.67 4.49
C PRO A 448 20.01 3.34 5.32
N MET A 449 20.04 3.11 6.63
CA MET A 449 21.02 3.66 7.54
C MET A 449 22.39 2.98 7.39
N TRP A 450 22.42 1.66 7.21
CA TRP A 450 23.65 0.87 7.35
C TRP A 450 24.12 0.16 6.08
N ASN A 451 23.24 -0.09 5.11
CA ASN A 451 23.65 -0.78 3.89
C ASN A 451 24.56 0.12 3.04
N SER A 452 25.70 -0.44 2.60
CA SER A 452 26.71 0.26 1.81
C SER A 452 27.23 1.54 2.50
N ARG A 453 27.00 2.72 1.91
CA ARG A 453 27.41 4.00 2.53
C ARG A 453 26.37 4.55 3.51
N GLY A 454 25.16 3.99 3.48
CA GLY A 454 24.04 4.46 4.29
C GLY A 454 23.62 5.91 3.99
N ASN A 455 22.47 6.31 4.50
CA ASN A 455 22.01 7.69 4.48
C ASN A 455 21.54 8.19 5.87
N GLY A 456 21.74 7.38 6.91
CA GLY A 456 21.38 7.67 8.29
C GLY A 456 19.91 7.45 8.64
N VAL A 457 19.04 7.05 7.70
CA VAL A 457 17.58 6.99 7.90
C VAL A 457 17.11 5.60 8.35
N SER A 458 16.22 5.57 9.34
CA SER A 458 15.39 4.41 9.65
C SER A 458 13.96 4.58 9.14
N ILE A 459 13.30 3.47 8.77
CA ILE A 459 11.94 3.45 8.23
C ILE A 459 11.02 2.66 9.17
N PRO A 460 9.86 3.21 9.59
CA PRO A 460 8.83 2.46 10.31
C PRO A 460 8.30 1.29 9.50
N ARG A 461 8.12 0.12 10.15
CA ARG A 461 7.64 -1.10 9.47
C ARG A 461 6.15 -1.39 9.65
N GLY A 462 5.51 -0.74 10.61
CA GLY A 462 4.11 -0.93 10.95
C GLY A 462 3.14 0.10 10.33
N ALA A 463 1.89 0.10 10.80
CA ALA A 463 0.83 0.99 10.34
C ALA A 463 1.09 2.43 10.82
N LEU A 464 1.80 3.19 9.98
CA LEU A 464 2.32 4.51 10.31
C LEU A 464 1.26 5.61 10.26
N ILE A 465 1.22 6.41 11.32
CA ILE A 465 0.41 7.63 11.43
C ILE A 465 1.35 8.82 11.58
N ASN A 466 1.23 9.79 10.66
CA ASN A 466 1.90 11.09 10.78
C ASN A 466 1.02 12.01 11.63
N LEU A 467 1.51 12.44 12.79
CA LEU A 467 0.75 13.30 13.69
C LEU A 467 0.81 14.75 13.24
N THR A 468 2.02 15.30 13.10
CA THR A 468 2.25 16.69 12.71
C THR A 468 3.65 16.86 12.14
N THR A 469 3.86 17.94 11.39
CA THR A 469 5.20 18.43 11.08
C THR A 469 5.88 18.97 12.36
N PRO A 470 7.22 18.91 12.44
CA PRO A 470 7.99 19.47 13.56
C PRO A 470 7.75 20.97 13.75
N ALA A 471 7.35 21.35 14.97
CA ALA A 471 7.20 22.72 15.41
C ALA A 471 7.17 22.75 16.94
N VAL A 472 7.51 23.87 17.57
CA VAL A 472 7.33 24.02 19.01
C VAL A 472 5.84 23.95 19.33
N ASN A 473 5.41 22.89 20.04
CA ASN A 473 4.00 22.57 20.22
C ASN A 473 3.28 23.45 21.23
N ALA A 474 3.99 23.95 22.24
CA ALA A 474 3.44 24.89 23.22
C ALA A 474 3.40 26.30 22.61
N VAL A 475 2.19 26.84 22.48
CA VAL A 475 1.91 28.15 21.89
C VAL A 475 1.13 29.02 22.88
N SER A 476 1.25 30.34 22.76
CA SER A 476 0.48 31.28 23.57
C SER A 476 -1.01 31.29 23.18
N SER A 477 -1.80 32.09 23.89
CA SER A 477 -3.26 32.18 23.66
C SER A 477 -3.64 32.72 22.27
N ASP A 478 -2.71 33.38 21.58
CA ASP A 478 -2.82 33.86 20.20
C ASP A 478 -2.22 32.88 19.17
N TYR A 479 -1.85 31.66 19.60
CA TYR A 479 -1.25 30.60 18.78
C TYR A 479 0.14 30.92 18.22
N SER A 480 0.85 31.93 18.75
CA SER A 480 2.26 32.13 18.43
C SER A 480 3.15 31.12 19.15
N ALA A 481 4.10 30.52 18.42
CA ALA A 481 5.06 29.57 18.95
C ALA A 481 6.31 30.28 19.48
N SER A 482 6.94 29.70 20.50
CA SER A 482 8.24 30.16 20.97
C SER A 482 9.32 29.94 19.92
N GLU A 483 10.20 30.93 19.74
CA GLU A 483 11.44 30.76 18.96
C GLU A 483 12.57 30.12 19.79
N GLU A 484 12.44 30.09 21.12
CA GLU A 484 13.43 29.52 22.03
C GLU A 484 13.05 28.10 22.46
N PHE A 485 13.75 27.12 21.88
CA PHE A 485 13.70 25.72 22.31
C PHE A 485 15.13 25.17 22.45
N ARG A 486 15.42 24.51 23.58
CA ARG A 486 16.73 23.87 23.79
C ARG A 486 16.59 22.52 24.47
N THR A 487 16.87 21.45 23.73
CA THR A 487 16.91 20.09 24.28
C THR A 487 17.92 19.93 25.42
N LYS A 488 17.54 19.12 26.42
CA LYS A 488 18.39 18.66 27.53
C LYS A 488 18.59 17.14 27.51
N GLY A 489 18.09 16.45 26.49
CA GLY A 489 18.16 15.00 26.35
C GLY A 489 16.91 14.28 26.89
N TYR A 490 17.04 12.98 27.12
CA TYR A 490 15.98 12.14 27.66
C TYR A 490 16.50 11.12 28.66
N GLN A 491 15.59 10.61 29.48
CA GLN A 491 15.84 9.57 30.47
C GLN A 491 14.82 8.44 30.27
N LEU A 492 15.29 7.21 30.35
CA LEU A 492 14.43 6.03 30.36
C LEU A 492 13.94 5.79 31.80
N LYS A 493 12.67 5.44 31.96
CA LYS A 493 12.07 5.05 33.24
C LYS A 493 11.45 3.67 33.12
N ASN A 494 11.52 2.87 34.20
CA ASN A 494 10.83 1.58 34.31
C ASN A 494 10.98 0.65 33.08
N GLY A 495 12.18 0.58 32.49
CA GLY A 495 12.41 -0.13 31.23
C GLY A 495 12.73 0.84 30.11
N SER A 496 12.54 0.42 28.87
CA SER A 496 12.89 1.19 27.66
C SER A 496 11.73 1.97 27.04
N GLU A 497 10.51 1.75 27.51
CA GLU A 497 9.28 2.18 26.84
C GLU A 497 8.69 3.47 27.44
N ASP A 498 9.00 3.77 28.71
CA ASP A 498 8.66 5.05 29.33
C ASP A 498 9.84 6.00 29.22
N ILE A 499 9.65 7.11 28.49
CA ILE A 499 10.72 8.09 28.28
C ILE A 499 10.28 9.46 28.79
N ILE A 500 11.19 10.10 29.54
CA ILE A 500 11.09 11.52 29.89
C ILE A 500 12.05 12.30 29.04
N PHE A 501 11.52 13.11 28.13
CA PHE A 501 12.24 14.14 27.40
C PHE A 501 12.30 15.41 28.25
N SER A 502 13.47 16.05 28.27
CA SER A 502 13.67 17.31 29.00
C SER A 502 14.19 18.37 28.05
N TYR A 503 13.64 19.58 28.15
CA TYR A 503 14.07 20.72 27.34
C TYR A 503 13.81 22.04 28.06
N LEU A 504 14.43 23.11 27.58
CA LEU A 504 14.10 24.48 27.96
C LEU A 504 13.19 25.10 26.91
N LEU A 505 12.16 25.79 27.36
CA LEU A 505 11.25 26.58 26.55
C LEU A 505 11.19 27.99 27.16
N ASN A 506 11.67 29.01 26.45
CA ASN A 506 11.84 30.38 27.00
C ASN A 506 12.61 30.41 28.33
N GLY A 507 13.69 29.62 28.43
CA GLY A 507 14.49 29.49 29.66
C GLY A 507 13.87 28.63 30.77
N GLU A 508 12.58 28.31 30.71
CA GLU A 508 11.88 27.48 31.70
C GLU A 508 12.07 25.98 31.43
N SER A 509 12.16 25.18 32.49
CA SER A 509 12.36 23.73 32.36
C SER A 509 11.06 22.98 32.11
N VAL A 510 11.00 22.24 31.01
CA VAL A 510 9.86 21.40 30.62
C VAL A 510 10.23 19.93 30.71
N LYS A 511 9.30 19.11 31.22
CA LYS A 511 9.37 17.65 31.18
C LYS A 511 8.20 17.11 30.36
N ASP A 512 8.51 16.28 29.38
CA ASP A 512 7.57 15.60 28.49
C ASP A 512 7.74 14.10 28.65
N GLU A 513 6.81 13.48 29.37
CA GLU A 513 6.80 12.07 29.69
C GLU A 513 5.84 11.35 28.74
N ILE A 514 6.34 10.34 28.04
CA ILE A 514 5.57 9.48 27.14
C ILE A 514 5.66 8.05 27.66
N LYS A 515 4.51 7.40 27.77
CA LYS A 515 4.37 6.02 28.23
C LYS A 515 3.50 5.23 27.29
N VAL A 516 3.84 3.97 27.07
CA VAL A 516 2.92 3.04 26.43
C VAL A 516 1.85 2.65 27.43
N LEU A 517 0.59 2.63 27.00
CA LEU A 517 -0.52 2.19 27.85
C LEU A 517 -0.41 0.68 28.05
N GLU A 518 -0.58 0.20 29.29
CA GLU A 518 -0.60 -1.25 29.62
C GLU A 518 -1.62 -2.05 28.80
N THR A 519 -2.67 -1.38 28.32
CA THR A 519 -3.69 -1.97 27.44
C THR A 519 -3.20 -2.23 26.02
N GLY A 520 -2.02 -1.72 25.65
CA GLY A 520 -1.47 -1.75 24.29
C GLY A 520 -2.22 -0.88 23.29
N LYS A 521 -3.24 -0.09 23.71
CA LYS A 521 -4.11 0.70 22.82
C LYS A 521 -3.47 1.97 22.27
N GLY A 522 -2.32 2.38 22.80
CA GLY A 522 -1.66 3.61 22.40
C GLY A 522 -0.72 4.12 23.49
N ILE A 523 -0.59 5.44 23.58
CA ILE A 523 0.34 6.09 24.51
C ILE A 523 -0.37 7.10 25.41
N ASN A 524 0.15 7.28 26.61
CA ASN A 524 -0.11 8.43 27.47
C ASN A 524 1.03 9.45 27.30
N ARG A 525 0.69 10.72 27.22
CA ARG A 525 1.66 11.83 27.19
C ARG A 525 1.31 12.87 28.24
N SER A 526 2.31 13.24 29.03
CA SER A 526 2.21 14.23 30.10
C SER A 526 3.32 15.26 29.94
N VAL A 527 2.94 16.52 29.69
CA VAL A 527 3.88 17.63 29.54
C VAL A 527 3.69 18.61 30.68
N SER A 528 4.76 18.95 31.39
CA SER A 528 4.73 19.78 32.60
C SER A 528 5.81 20.86 32.56
N GLY A 529 5.53 22.03 33.15
CA GLY A 529 6.43 23.19 33.12
C GLY A 529 6.24 24.08 31.89
N ILE A 530 5.13 23.92 31.17
CA ILE A 530 4.75 24.79 30.05
C ILE A 530 3.94 25.99 30.55
N GLY A 531 3.89 27.09 29.79
CA GLY A 531 3.04 28.23 30.12
C GLY A 531 1.54 27.97 29.93
N ASN A 532 0.71 28.97 30.25
CA ASN A 532 -0.69 28.99 29.86
C ASN A 532 -0.83 29.28 28.37
N GLY A 533 -1.80 28.66 27.71
CA GLY A 533 -2.04 28.84 26.27
C GLY A 533 -2.60 27.57 25.66
N PHE A 534 -1.97 27.09 24.59
CA PHE A 534 -2.37 25.88 23.89
C PHE A 534 -1.18 24.97 23.60
N TYR A 535 -1.46 23.70 23.38
CA TYR A 535 -0.46 22.71 23.00
C TYR A 535 -0.93 21.91 21.80
N LYS A 536 -0.16 21.95 20.71
CA LYS A 536 -0.46 21.21 19.48
C LYS A 536 -0.18 19.72 19.67
N ILE A 537 -1.14 18.88 19.29
CA ILE A 537 -1.01 17.41 19.40
C ILE A 537 -1.05 16.69 18.05
N ALA A 538 -1.66 17.32 17.03
CA ALA A 538 -1.79 16.76 15.69
C ALA A 538 -2.01 17.88 14.66
N ALA A 539 -1.78 17.56 13.39
CA ALA A 539 -2.30 18.30 12.25
C ALA A 539 -3.77 17.91 12.02
N GLY A 540 -4.57 18.85 11.52
CA GLY A 540 -5.98 18.60 11.24
C GLY A 540 -6.82 19.85 11.42
N THR A 541 -8.01 19.82 10.81
CA THR A 541 -9.03 20.86 10.88
C THR A 541 -10.30 20.39 11.57
N GLU A 542 -10.49 19.07 11.68
CA GLU A 542 -11.71 18.47 12.23
C GLU A 542 -11.45 17.78 13.56
N ILE A 543 -12.45 17.87 14.44
CA ILE A 543 -12.51 17.14 15.70
C ILE A 543 -13.91 16.55 15.81
N GLN A 544 -14.01 15.23 15.88
CA GLN A 544 -15.28 14.56 16.08
C GLN A 544 -15.41 14.15 17.55
N LYS A 545 -16.30 14.82 18.30
CA LYS A 545 -16.62 14.44 19.67
C LYS A 545 -17.44 13.15 19.69
N ILE A 546 -16.91 12.10 20.32
CA ILE A 546 -17.60 10.81 20.50
C ILE A 546 -18.36 10.81 21.83
N ASN A 547 -17.69 11.22 22.91
CA ASN A 547 -18.28 11.47 24.22
C ASN A 547 -17.45 12.53 24.97
N LYS A 548 -17.79 12.82 26.23
CA LYS A 548 -17.07 13.84 27.02
C LYS A 548 -15.63 13.38 27.28
N GLY A 549 -14.65 14.17 26.85
CA GLY A 549 -13.22 13.82 26.98
C GLY A 549 -12.70 12.80 25.97
N TYR A 550 -13.51 12.34 24.99
CA TYR A 550 -13.11 11.35 23.99
C TYR A 550 -13.48 11.79 22.57
N TYR A 551 -12.47 11.92 21.71
CA TYR A 551 -12.58 12.53 20.39
C TYR A 551 -11.88 11.70 19.34
N LEU A 552 -12.47 11.55 18.15
CA LEU A 552 -11.79 11.07 16.96
C LEU A 552 -11.16 12.26 16.23
N LEU A 553 -9.92 12.12 15.80
CA LEU A 553 -9.22 13.06 14.92
C LEU A 553 -9.23 12.47 13.50
N PRO A 554 -10.17 12.87 12.61
CA PRO A 554 -10.41 12.15 11.36
C PRO A 554 -9.20 12.09 10.41
N GLU A 555 -8.44 13.18 10.32
CA GLU A 555 -7.31 13.31 9.39
C GLU A 555 -6.11 12.43 9.77
N THR A 556 -5.90 12.20 11.06
CA THR A 556 -4.86 11.28 11.55
C THR A 556 -5.38 9.86 11.76
N GLY A 557 -6.69 9.69 11.97
CA GLY A 557 -7.32 8.41 12.21
C GLY A 557 -6.96 7.82 13.59
N LEU A 558 -6.94 8.64 14.63
CA LEU A 558 -6.69 8.22 16.01
C LEU A 558 -7.69 8.84 16.97
N TYR A 559 -7.82 8.26 18.17
CA TYR A 559 -8.61 8.86 19.24
C TYR A 559 -7.74 9.62 20.24
N LEU A 560 -8.25 10.78 20.64
CA LEU A 560 -7.79 11.57 21.75
C LEU A 560 -8.68 11.30 22.97
N GLU A 561 -8.08 10.92 24.08
CA GLU A 561 -8.74 10.84 25.39
C GLU A 561 -8.02 11.77 26.37
N TYR A 562 -8.74 12.70 27.00
CA TYR A 562 -8.15 13.62 27.97
C TYR A 562 -9.20 14.28 28.87
N ASP A 563 -8.73 14.90 29.97
CA ASP A 563 -9.60 15.54 30.96
C ASP A 563 -10.13 16.90 30.48
N GLU A 564 -11.18 16.87 29.67
CA GLU A 564 -11.92 18.05 29.20
C GLU A 564 -12.43 18.91 30.36
N ALA A 565 -12.73 18.34 31.54
CA ALA A 565 -13.27 19.11 32.66
C ALA A 565 -12.19 20.00 33.31
N THR A 566 -10.97 19.48 33.44
CA THR A 566 -9.85 20.23 34.00
C THR A 566 -9.26 21.21 32.98
N TYR A 567 -9.04 20.77 31.74
CA TYR A 567 -8.28 21.55 30.75
C TYR A 567 -9.18 22.33 29.77
N GLY A 568 -10.43 21.92 29.55
CA GLY A 568 -11.33 22.48 28.53
C GLY A 568 -11.29 21.69 27.21
N ALA A 569 -12.25 21.92 26.31
CA ALA A 569 -12.41 21.21 25.03
C ALA A 569 -11.20 21.40 24.07
N PRO A 570 -10.90 20.44 23.17
CA PRO A 570 -9.82 20.60 22.21
C PRO A 570 -10.29 21.50 21.08
N VAL A 571 -9.37 22.21 20.44
CA VAL A 571 -9.68 23.24 19.44
C VAL A 571 -8.89 23.00 18.17
N ALA A 572 -9.56 23.07 17.02
CA ALA A 572 -8.89 23.13 15.72
C ALA A 572 -8.57 24.60 15.41
N HIS A 573 -7.33 24.89 15.04
CA HIS A 573 -6.88 26.23 14.68
C HIS A 573 -5.88 26.19 13.53
N THR A 574 -5.87 27.24 12.70
CA THR A 574 -4.97 27.36 11.55
C THR A 574 -4.16 28.64 11.67
N THR A 575 -2.84 28.49 11.71
CA THR A 575 -1.88 29.60 11.73
C THR A 575 -1.04 29.55 10.45
N ASP A 576 -1.02 30.63 9.67
CA ASP A 576 -0.26 30.73 8.42
C ASP A 576 -0.46 29.57 7.44
N GLY A 577 -1.71 29.09 7.33
CA GLY A 577 -2.06 27.95 6.47
C GLY A 577 -1.73 26.57 7.04
N ASN A 578 -1.16 26.50 8.25
CA ASN A 578 -0.88 25.24 8.94
C ASN A 578 -1.98 24.94 9.97
N ALA A 579 -2.88 24.03 9.62
CA ALA A 579 -3.93 23.56 10.51
C ALA A 579 -3.39 22.63 11.60
N GLY A 580 -3.95 22.74 12.81
CA GLY A 580 -3.59 21.92 13.95
C GLY A 580 -4.73 21.71 14.92
N ILE A 581 -4.64 20.60 15.66
CA ILE A 581 -5.48 20.27 16.81
C ILE A 581 -4.71 20.60 18.08
N PHE A 582 -5.31 21.42 18.93
CA PHE A 582 -4.70 22.00 20.11
C PHE A 582 -5.48 21.66 21.38
N LEU A 583 -4.75 21.42 22.48
CA LEU A 583 -5.30 21.28 23.82
C LEU A 583 -5.03 22.56 24.62
N PRO A 584 -6.01 23.09 25.38
CA PRO A 584 -5.72 24.19 26.28
C PRO A 584 -4.75 23.75 27.39
N ALA A 585 -3.71 24.54 27.63
CA ALA A 585 -2.66 24.26 28.60
C ALA A 585 -2.74 25.22 29.81
N LYS A 586 -2.60 24.67 31.02
CA LYS A 586 -2.66 25.40 32.30
C LYS A 586 -1.44 25.11 33.18
N GLY A 587 -0.23 25.30 32.65
CA GLY A 587 1.00 24.85 33.34
C GLY A 587 1.46 23.45 32.93
N ASN A 588 0.49 22.61 32.55
CA ASN A 588 0.68 21.22 32.17
C ASN A 588 -0.46 20.74 31.25
N ILE A 589 -0.26 19.57 30.64
CA ILE A 589 -1.27 18.80 29.92
C ILE A 589 -1.04 17.30 30.15
N VAL A 590 -2.12 16.52 30.13
CA VAL A 590 -2.08 15.05 30.17
C VAL A 590 -3.16 14.51 29.23
N TYR A 591 -2.80 13.61 28.32
CA TYR A 591 -3.72 13.02 27.36
C TYR A 591 -3.24 11.65 26.88
N ASN A 592 -4.15 10.85 26.36
CA ASN A 592 -3.87 9.61 25.65
C ASN A 592 -4.10 9.81 24.15
N LEU A 593 -3.22 9.22 23.34
CA LEU A 593 -3.44 8.99 21.92
C LEU A 593 -3.63 7.49 21.70
N LEU A 594 -4.80 7.09 21.19
CA LEU A 594 -5.18 5.70 20.99
C LEU A 594 -5.24 5.40 19.49
N PHE A 595 -4.47 4.40 19.02
CA PHE A 595 -4.28 4.14 17.59
C PHE A 595 -4.02 2.67 17.25
#